data_AF-D7JBP0-F1
#
_entry.id   AF-D7JBP0-F1
#
_cell.length_a   1.000
_cell.length_b   1.000
_cell.length_c   1.000
_cell.angle_alpha   90.00
_cell.angle_beta   90.00
_cell.angle_gamma   90.00
#
_symmetry.space_group_name_H-M   'P 1'
#
loop_
_entity.id
_entity.type
_entity.pdbx_description
1 polymer ?
#
loop_
_entity_poly.entity_id
_entity_poly.type
_entity_poly.pdbx_seq_one_letter_code
_entity_poly.pdbx_strand_id
1 'polypeptide(L)' 'MVKIQKISEIEPCLGFTEFDMLKKYRQSFATSELGCLHSLFPFSELARQMHL' A
#
# COMPACT_ATOMS: atom_id res chain seq x y z
N MET A 1 22.78 -8.89 -30.89
CA MET A 1 21.34 -9.00 -31.15
C MET A 1 20.68 -9.54 -29.89
N VAL A 2 19.86 -8.75 -29.20
CA VAL A 2 19.08 -9.23 -28.06
C VAL A 2 17.74 -9.71 -28.59
N LYS A 3 17.37 -10.97 -28.31
CA LYS A 3 16.06 -11.52 -28.68
C LYS A 3 14.98 -10.81 -27.84
N ILE A 4 13.97 -10.24 -28.50
CA ILE A 4 12.78 -9.71 -27.82
C ILE A 4 12.01 -10.91 -27.28
N GLN A 5 11.90 -10.99 -25.95
CA GLN A 5 11.12 -12.02 -25.28
C GLN A 5 9.63 -11.65 -25.35
N LYS A 6 8.75 -12.63 -25.60
CA LYS A 6 7.32 -12.37 -25.59
C LYS A 6 6.90 -11.97 -24.18
N ILE A 7 6.12 -10.92 -24.05
CA ILE A 7 5.63 -10.43 -22.75
C ILE A 7 4.89 -11.53 -21.97
N SER A 8 4.18 -12.42 -22.67
CA SER A 8 3.49 -13.58 -22.10
C SER A 8 4.40 -14.64 -21.45
N GLU A 9 5.70 -14.61 -21.75
CA GLU A 9 6.71 -15.55 -21.23
C GLU A 9 7.50 -14.94 -20.06
N ILE A 10 7.22 -13.68 -19.69
CA ILE A 10 7.85 -13.01 -18.56
C ILE A 10 7.10 -13.45 -17.30
N GLU A 11 7.69 -14.37 -16.56
CA GLU A 11 7.20 -14.74 -15.24
C GLU A 11 7.56 -13.63 -14.24
N PRO A 12 6.65 -13.24 -13.32
CA PRO A 12 6.94 -12.23 -12.31
C PRO A 12 8.09 -12.74 -11.44
N CYS A 13 9.26 -12.11 -11.56
CA CYS A 13 10.45 -12.53 -10.82
C CYS A 13 10.43 -12.06 -9.34
N LEU A 14 9.45 -11.23 -8.97
CA LEU A 14 9.25 -10.77 -7.61
C LEU A 14 8.42 -11.78 -6.84
N GLY A 15 8.97 -12.28 -5.72
CA GLY A 15 8.25 -13.14 -4.76
C GLY A 15 7.12 -12.43 -3.99
N PHE A 16 6.65 -11.29 -4.50
CA PHE A 16 5.52 -10.54 -4.02
C PHE A 16 4.89 -9.76 -5.18
N THR A 17 3.58 -9.71 -5.20
CA THR A 17 2.79 -8.88 -6.11
C THR A 17 2.56 -7.50 -5.49
N GLU A 18 2.13 -6.53 -6.29
CA GLU A 18 1.73 -5.20 -5.81
C GLU A 18 0.61 -5.29 -4.76
N PHE A 19 -0.29 -6.28 -4.91
CA PHE A 19 -1.34 -6.57 -3.96
C PHE A 19 -0.80 -7.06 -2.62
N ASP A 20 0.30 -7.82 -2.62
CA ASP A 20 0.94 -8.29 -1.39
C ASP A 20 1.54 -7.13 -0.59
N MET A 21 2.12 -6.13 -1.26
CA MET A 21 2.63 -4.93 -0.60
C MET A 21 1.51 -4.13 0.06
N LEU A 22 0.43 -3.84 -0.66
CA LEU A 22 -0.69 -3.07 -0.10
C LEU A 22 -1.35 -3.79 1.08
N LYS A 23 -1.53 -5.11 0.98
CA LYS A 23 -2.11 -5.91 2.05
C LYS A 23 -1.23 -5.93 3.30
N LYS A 24 0.08 -6.19 3.12
CA LYS A 24 1.06 -6.17 4.22
C LYS A 24 1.14 -4.79 4.86
N TYR A 25 1.17 -3.73 4.06
CA TYR A 25 1.17 -2.35 4.55
C TYR A 25 -0.05 -2.07 5.43
N ARG A 26 -1.27 -2.39 4.97
CA ARG A 26 -2.50 -2.18 5.75
C ARG A 26 -2.48 -2.94 7.08
N GLN A 27 -2.00 -4.18 7.06
CA GLN A 27 -1.85 -5.00 8.26
C GLN A 27 -0.86 -4.39 9.26
N SER A 28 0.33 -4.00 8.79
CA SER A 28 1.35 -3.36 9.62
C SER A 28 0.91 -1.99 10.13
N PHE A 29 0.20 -1.21 9.32
CA PHE A 29 -0.30 0.10 9.71
C PHE A 29 -1.28 -0.01 10.89
N ALA A 30 -2.23 -0.96 10.85
CA ALA A 30 -3.24 -1.13 11.89
C ALA A 30 -2.66 -1.39 13.29
N THR A 31 -1.47 -2.00 13.39
CA THR A 31 -0.79 -2.27 14.67
C THR A 31 0.27 -1.24 15.02
N SER A 32 0.57 -0.30 14.12
CA SER A 32 1.58 0.74 14.34
C SER A 32 1.05 1.86 15.23
N GLU A 33 1.96 2.59 15.88
CA GLU A 33 1.60 3.79 16.66
C GLU A 33 0.85 4.83 15.82
N LEU A 34 1.23 4.98 14.54
CA LEU A 34 0.53 5.84 13.59
C LEU A 34 -0.89 5.36 13.30
N GLY A 35 -1.10 4.05 13.17
CA GLY A 35 -2.44 3.49 13.00
C GLY A 35 -3.31 3.65 14.24
N CYS A 36 -2.71 3.52 15.43
CA CYS A 36 -3.38 3.82 16.69
C CYS A 36 -3.77 5.31 16.76
N LEU A 37 -2.85 6.23 16.45
CA LEU A 37 -3.13 7.67 16.39
C LEU A 37 -4.25 7.97 15.39
N HIS A 38 -4.16 7.40 14.17
CA HIS A 38 -5.19 7.53 13.14
C HIS A 38 -6.56 7.04 13.60
N SER A 39 -6.61 6.00 14.43
CA SER A 39 -7.88 5.42 14.92
C SER A 39 -8.46 6.22 16.10
N LEU A 40 -7.61 6.83 16.93
CA LEU A 40 -8.03 7.55 18.13
C LEU A 40 -8.33 9.03 17.88
N PHE A 41 -7.67 9.62 16.89
CA PHE A 41 -7.80 11.04 16.60
C PHE A 41 -8.80 11.28 15.45
N PRO A 42 -9.73 12.24 15.57
CA PRO A 42 -10.80 12.46 14.60
C PRO A 42 -10.29 13.26 13.38
N PHE A 43 -9.35 12.69 12.62
CA PHE A 43 -8.71 13.35 11.47
C PHE A 43 -9.70 13.82 10.42
N SER A 44 -10.75 13.04 10.13
CA SER A 44 -11.78 13.41 9.16
C SER A 44 -12.58 14.64 9.59
N GLU A 45 -12.89 14.76 10.89
CA GLU A 45 -13.59 15.93 11.42
C GLU A 45 -12.68 17.15 11.41
N LEU A 46 -11.41 16.99 11.77
CA LEU A 46 -10.42 18.07 11.68
C LEU A 46 -10.28 18.57 10.23
N ALA A 47 -10.13 17.68 9.26
CA ALA A 47 -10.02 18.04 7.85
C ALA A 47 -11.24 18.85 7.38
N ARG A 48 -12.43 18.39 7.76
CA ARG A 48 -13.70 19.09 7.48
C ARG A 48 -13.74 20.49 8.09
N GLN A 49 -13.25 20.67 9.32
CA GLN A 49 -13.15 21.99 9.96
C GLN A 49 -12.12 22.90 9.28
N MET A 50 -11.05 22.31 8.75
CA MET A 50 -10.01 23.04 8.03
C MET A 50 -10.37 23.35 6.57
N HIS A 51 -11.54 22.92 6.10
CA HIS A 51 -11.95 23.01 4.69
C HIS A 51 -10.96 22.33 3.72
N LEU A 52 -10.41 21.20 4.16
CA LEU A 52 -9.54 20.31 3.38
C LEU A 52 -10.34 19.14 2.76
#